data_AF-A0A240EP85-F1
#
_entry.id   AF-A0A240EP85-F1
#
_cell.length_a   1.000
_cell.length_b   1.000
_cell.length_c   1.000
_cell.angle_alpha   90.00
_cell.angle_beta   90.00
_cell.angle_gamma   90.00
#
_symmetry.space_group_name_H-M   'P 1'
#
loop_
_entity.id
_entity.type
_entity.pdbx_description
1 polymer ?
#
loop_
_entity_poly.entity_id
_entity_poly.type
_entity_poly.pdbx_seq_one_letter_code
_entity_poly.pdbx_strand_id
1 'polypeptide(L)'
;MLGWAPQFDPFQSARVYHLELVETAYSSLYLNIVIEALQQAPNIKLKTKTWNQDTFERLIKRDADFGIGMVEFDERSTNQVQQVPK
;
A
#
# COMPACT_ATOMS: atom_id res chain seq x y z
N MET A 1 -9.12 22.37 22.44
CA MET A 1 -8.45 21.16 22.96
C MET A 1 -8.62 20.10 21.87
N LEU A 2 -7.60 19.84 21.06
CA LEU A 2 -7.65 18.81 20.01
C LEU A 2 -7.59 17.45 20.72
N GLY A 3 -8.75 16.84 20.97
CA GLY A 3 -8.82 15.49 21.51
C GLY A 3 -8.10 14.55 20.56
N TRP A 4 -7.09 13.82 21.07
CA TRP A 4 -6.43 12.78 20.30
C TRP A 4 -7.48 11.79 19.79
N ALA A 5 -7.37 11.41 18.52
CA ALA A 5 -8.23 10.39 17.96
C ALA A 5 -8.18 9.14 18.87
N PRO A 6 -9.32 8.45 19.09
CA PRO A 6 -9.32 7.22 19.86
C PRO A 6 -8.24 6.28 19.31
N GLN A 7 -7.53 5.61 20.20
CA GLN A 7 -6.51 4.64 19.83
C GLN A 7 -7.12 3.63 18.83
N PHE A 8 -6.46 3.45 17.69
CA PHE A 8 -6.93 2.56 16.64
C PHE A 8 -7.00 1.13 17.18
N ASP A 9 -8.19 0.53 17.13
CA ASP A 9 -8.42 -0.89 17.41
C ASP A 9 -8.53 -1.66 16.09
N PRO A 10 -7.52 -2.47 15.71
CA PRO A 10 -7.54 -3.25 14.48
C PRO A 10 -8.72 -4.23 14.41
N PHE A 11 -9.15 -4.76 15.56
CA PHE A 11 -10.19 -5.79 15.63
C PHE A 11 -11.57 -5.24 15.25
N GLN A 12 -11.81 -3.95 15.52
CA GLN A 12 -13.06 -3.25 15.19
C GLN A 12 -13.04 -2.59 13.80
N SER A 13 -11.90 -2.62 13.10
CA SER A 13 -11.78 -1.97 11.80
C SER A 13 -12.52 -2.76 10.71
N ALA A 14 -13.46 -2.11 10.02
CA ALA A 14 -14.13 -2.63 8.83
C ALA A 14 -13.62 -1.98 7.52
N ARG A 15 -12.45 -1.34 7.57
CA ARG A 15 -11.93 -0.55 6.45
C ARG A 15 -11.52 -1.44 5.27
N VAL A 16 -11.72 -0.94 4.06
CA VAL A 16 -11.14 -1.51 2.83
C VAL A 16 -9.83 -0.77 2.53
N TYR A 17 -8.71 -1.49 2.54
CA TYR A 17 -7.40 -0.97 2.18
C TYR A 17 -7.06 -1.33 0.73
N HIS A 18 -6.58 -0.36 -0.03
CA HIS A 18 -6.19 -0.50 -1.43
C HIS A 18 -4.65 -0.53 -1.53
N LEU A 19 -4.12 -1.66 -1.97
CA LEU A 19 -2.71 -1.96 -2.12
C LEU A 19 -2.35 -2.00 -3.61
N GLU A 20 -1.33 -1.27 -4.02
CA GLU A 20 -0.82 -1.35 -5.40
C GLU A 20 0.60 -1.92 -5.43
N LEU A 21 0.79 -3.05 -6.10
CA LEU A 21 1.98 -3.89 -5.93
C LEU A 21 2.57 -4.29 -7.28
N VAL A 22 3.89 -4.31 -7.41
CA VAL A 22 4.55 -5.05 -8.51
C VAL A 22 4.25 -6.54 -8.35
N GLU A 23 4.09 -7.25 -9.48
CA GLU A 23 3.67 -8.65 -9.50
C GLU A 23 4.57 -9.56 -8.65
N THR A 24 5.87 -9.30 -8.67
CA THR A 24 6.88 -10.04 -7.91
C THR A 24 6.75 -9.91 -6.39
N ALA A 25 6.04 -8.89 -5.89
CA ALA A 25 5.85 -8.66 -4.46
C ALA A 25 4.66 -9.45 -3.88
N TYR A 26 3.72 -9.93 -4.71
CA TYR A 26 2.47 -10.53 -4.23
C TYR A 26 2.72 -11.72 -3.31
N SER A 27 3.47 -12.73 -3.77
CA SER A 27 3.69 -13.96 -2.99
C SER A 27 4.38 -13.68 -1.66
N SER A 28 5.40 -12.81 -1.67
CA SER A 28 6.15 -12.48 -0.45
C SER A 28 5.31 -11.68 0.55
N LEU A 29 4.53 -10.69 0.06
CA LEU A 29 3.68 -9.88 0.92
C LEU A 29 2.59 -10.74 1.57
N TYR A 30 1.92 -11.59 0.80
CA TYR A 30 0.80 -12.35 1.32
C TYR A 30 1.23 -13.41 2.33
N LEU A 31 2.30 -14.15 2.04
CA LEU A 31 2.78 -15.23 2.90
C LEU A 31 3.34 -14.71 4.23
N ASN A 32 4.01 -13.56 4.22
CA ASN A 32 4.78 -13.09 5.37
C ASN A 32 4.10 -11.98 6.18
N ILE A 33 3.12 -11.26 5.62
CA ILE A 33 2.55 -10.08 6.26
C ILE A 33 1.02 -10.13 6.30
N VAL A 34 0.37 -10.35 5.15
CA VAL A 34 -1.10 -10.22 5.07
C VAL A 34 -1.81 -11.23 5.96
N ILE A 35 -1.36 -12.47 6.00
CA ILE A 35 -1.99 -13.52 6.81
C ILE A 35 -1.97 -13.13 8.30
N GLU A 36 -0.82 -12.70 8.81
CA GLU A 36 -0.69 -12.26 10.21
C GLU A 36 -1.53 -11.00 10.48
N ALA A 37 -1.52 -10.03 9.56
CA ALA A 37 -2.32 -8.81 9.69
C ALA A 37 -3.83 -9.11 9.78
N LEU A 38 -4.32 -10.06 8.99
CA LEU A 38 -5.73 -10.48 9.01
C LEU A 38 -6.10 -11.25 10.28
N GLN A 39 -5.15 -11.91 10.95
CA GLN A 39 -5.41 -12.52 12.26
C GLN A 39 -5.64 -11.46 13.34
N GLN A 40 -4.96 -10.31 13.25
CA GLN A 40 -5.09 -9.20 14.19
C GLN A 40 -6.25 -8.26 13.83
N ALA A 41 -6.61 -8.18 12.55
CA ALA A 41 -7.66 -7.30 12.03
C ALA A 41 -8.61 -8.08 11.11
N PRO A 42 -9.42 -9.02 11.64
CA PRO A 42 -10.18 -9.98 10.82
C PRO A 42 -11.29 -9.35 9.96
N ASN A 43 -11.68 -8.12 10.28
CA ASN A 43 -12.80 -7.43 9.65
C ASN A 43 -12.38 -6.50 8.49
N ILE A 44 -11.08 -6.30 8.27
CA ILE A 44 -10.61 -5.46 7.16
C ILE A 44 -10.73 -6.21 5.84
N LYS A 45 -10.77 -5.45 4.75
CA LYS A 45 -10.67 -6.01 3.39
C LYS A 45 -9.45 -5.43 2.70
N LEU A 46 -8.72 -6.29 1.99
CA LEU A 46 -7.60 -5.86 1.15
C LEU A 46 -8.01 -5.97 -0.31
N LYS A 47 -7.87 -4.88 -1.05
CA LYS A 47 -7.99 -4.85 -2.50
C LYS A 47 -6.61 -4.60 -3.08
N THR A 48 -6.14 -5.49 -3.93
CA THR A 48 -4.85 -5.34 -4.59
C THR A 48 -5.03 -4.99 -6.06
N LYS A 49 -4.14 -4.16 -6.58
CA LYS A 49 -4.02 -3.81 -7.99
C LYS A 49 -2.55 -3.86 -8.40
N THR A 50 -2.28 -4.20 -9.65
CA THR A 50 -0.91 -4.17 -10.18
C THR A 50 -0.41 -2.73 -10.24
N TRP A 51 0.81 -2.51 -9.73
CA TRP A 51 1.53 -1.24 -9.82
C TRP A 51 1.73 -0.84 -11.29
N ASN A 52 1.47 0.42 -11.62
CA ASN A 52 1.71 0.99 -12.94
C ASN A 52 2.09 2.48 -12.85
N GLN A 53 2.27 3.13 -14.00
CA GLN A 53 2.69 4.53 -14.09
C GLN A 53 1.77 5.52 -13.35
N ASP A 54 0.49 5.18 -13.18
CA ASP A 54 -0.51 6.02 -12.52
C ASP A 54 -0.59 5.75 -11.00
N THR A 55 0.14 4.75 -10.49
CA THR A 55 0.07 4.37 -9.06
C THR A 55 0.48 5.51 -8.15
N PHE A 56 1.52 6.26 -8.49
CA PHE A 56 1.95 7.42 -7.71
C PHE A 56 0.86 8.48 -7.60
N GLU A 57 0.16 8.78 -8.70
CA GLU A 57 -0.94 9.73 -8.70
C GLU A 57 -2.07 9.28 -7.75
N ARG A 58 -2.43 7.99 -7.81
CA ARG A 58 -3.45 7.41 -6.92
C ARG A 58 -3.04 7.41 -5.45
N LEU A 59 -1.76 7.18 -5.14
CA LEU A 59 -1.24 7.29 -3.78
C LEU A 59 -1.37 8.73 -3.25
N ILE A 60 -0.97 9.72 -4.04
CA ILE A 60 -1.09 11.15 -3.67
C ILE A 60 -2.55 11.55 -3.44
N LYS A 61 -3.46 11.07 -4.31
CA LYS A 61 -4.90 11.32 -4.21
C LYS A 61 -5.59 10.50 -3.12
N ARG A 62 -4.88 9.54 -2.50
CA ARG A 62 -5.42 8.58 -1.50
C ARG A 62 -6.47 7.63 -2.08
N ASP A 63 -6.44 7.42 -3.39
CA ASP A 63 -7.19 6.36 -4.07
C ASP A 63 -6.55 4.98 -3.83
N ALA A 64 -5.24 4.97 -3.58
CA ALA A 64 -4.49 3.84 -3.05
C ALA A 64 -3.95 4.20 -1.65
N ASP A 65 -3.93 3.23 -0.75
CA ASP A 65 -3.44 3.40 0.62
C ASP A 65 -1.94 3.11 0.74
N PHE A 66 -1.48 2.10 -0.01
CA PHE A 66 -0.09 1.63 0.07
C PHE A 66 0.39 1.16 -1.30
N GLY A 67 1.69 1.35 -1.54
CA GLY A 67 2.35 0.94 -2.76
C GLY A 67 3.62 0.15 -2.49
N ILE A 68 3.81 -1.00 -3.15
CA ILE A 68 5.09 -1.71 -3.19
C ILE A 68 5.54 -1.75 -4.66
N GLY A 69 6.37 -0.78 -5.00
CA GLY A 69 6.92 -0.60 -6.34
C GLY A 69 8.37 -1.04 -6.44
N MET A 70 8.92 -0.88 -7.64
CA MET A 70 10.37 -0.80 -7.87
C MET A 70 10.65 0.57 -8.44
N VAL A 71 11.79 1.17 -8.09
CA VAL A 71 12.30 2.38 -8.74
C VAL A 71 13.78 2.16 -9.02
N GLU A 72 14.28 2.73 -10.10
CA GLU A 72 15.62 2.47 -10.59
C GLU A 72 16.51 3.70 -10.46
N PHE A 73 17.81 3.47 -10.25
CA PHE A 73 18.83 4.52 -10.28
C PHE A 73 19.43 4.72 -11.67
N ASP A 74 19.12 3.84 -12.64
CA ASP A 74 19.58 3.96 -14.02
C ASP A 74 18.87 5.13 -14.70
N GLU A 75 19.64 6.12 -15.17
CA GLU A 75 19.16 7.32 -15.85
C GLU A 75 18.44 7.05 -17.17
N ARG A 76 18.56 5.82 -17.71
CA ARG A 76 17.84 5.39 -18.91
C ARG A 76 16.49 4.74 -18.58
N SER A 77 16.24 4.46 -17.30
CA SER A 77 14.99 3.86 -16.87
C SER A 77 13.83 4.84 -17.03
N THR A 78 12.67 4.32 -17.41
CA THR A 78 11.44 5.12 -17.40
C THR A 78 10.86 5.26 -15.99
N ASN A 79 11.41 4.57 -14.99
CA ASN A 79 10.92 4.52 -13.62
C ASN A 79 12.02 4.91 -12.62
N GLN A 80 12.56 6.10 -12.82
CA GLN A 80 13.71 6.60 -12.07
C GLN A 80 13.35 7.08 -10.67
N VAL A 81 14.26 6.88 -9.72
CA VAL A 81 14.10 7.33 -8.33
C VAL A 81 13.86 8.84 -8.22
N GLN A 82 14.44 9.64 -9.12
CA GLN A 82 14.28 11.09 -9.14
C GLN A 82 12.85 11.53 -9.54
N GLN A 83 12.07 10.65 -10.16
CA GLN A 83 10.69 10.91 -10.58
C GLN A 83 9.66 10.58 -9.49
N VAL A 84 10.10 10.01 -8.35
CA VAL A 84 9.22 9.74 -7.21
C VAL A 84 8.69 11.07 -6.65
N PRO A 85 7.36 11.23 -6.49
CA PRO A 85 6.81 12.44 -5.90
C PRO A 85 7.33 12.72 -4.48
N LYS A 86 7.53 13.99 -4.16
CA LYS A 86 8.03 14.46 -2.85
C LYS A 86 6.91 14.96 -1.95
#